data_AF-F0YYV7-F1
#
_entry.id   AF-F0YYV7-F1
#
_cell.length_a   1.000
_cell.length_b   1.000
_cell.length_c   1.000
_cell.angle_alpha   90.00
_cell.angle_beta   90.00
_cell.angle_gamma   90.00
#
_symmetry.space_group_name_H-M   'P 1'
#
loop_
_entity.id
_entity.type
_entity.pdbx_description
1 polymer ?
#
loop_
_entity_poly.entity_id
_entity_poly.type
_entity_poly.pdbx_seq_one_letter_code
_entity_poly.pdbx_strand_id
1 'polypeptide(L)'
;MAVFRVERNKGYTVMSNHHLRNKELSLKAKGLLSQMLSLPEDWDYTLKGLSLINREKIDAIREAIRELERAGYIVRSRERDEKGRLRGADYVIFEQPQPPTPDLPTLENPTLDNPTQEKPTLEKPTLENPTQLNKDIQRTDLPKKEKSNTDLSSTHSIPILSPNPSPCGEAATPPERKGTEAAAQSAVEIYREIIKDNIDYDILKQDMRFDGDRLDEIVDLMLETVCTARKRVRIAGDDYPAELVKSKFMKLDGEHIRFVLDCMRENTTKIRNIKQYLKAALFNAPSTIGNYYTSLVAHDMASGALAPKKPQYGDPDYYSFKPGESL
;
A
#
# COMPACT_ATOMS: atom_id res chain seq x y z
N MET A 1 -41.43 -2.47 -12.86
CA MET A 1 -40.56 -1.53 -12.11
C MET A 1 -39.61 -2.34 -11.26
N ALA A 2 -38.30 -2.08 -11.30
CA ALA A 2 -37.35 -2.69 -10.36
C ALA A 2 -37.38 -1.91 -9.03
N VAL A 3 -37.52 -2.61 -7.91
CA VAL A 3 -37.47 -2.01 -6.57
C VAL A 3 -36.13 -2.37 -5.94
N PHE A 4 -35.18 -1.44 -6.03
CA PHE A 4 -33.89 -1.58 -5.36
C PHE A 4 -34.04 -1.32 -3.88
N ARG A 5 -33.74 -2.33 -3.05
CA ARG A 5 -33.66 -2.21 -1.59
C ARG A 5 -32.18 -2.19 -1.20
N VAL A 6 -31.81 -1.28 -0.30
CA VAL A 6 -30.43 -1.12 0.18
C VAL A 6 -30.39 -1.53 1.64
N GLU A 7 -29.82 -2.70 1.92
CA GLU A 7 -29.54 -3.14 3.28
C GLU A 7 -28.24 -2.48 3.77
N ARG A 8 -28.30 -1.78 4.91
CA ARG A 8 -27.18 -0.98 5.43
C ARG A 8 -26.51 -1.70 6.60
N ASN A 9 -25.55 -2.57 6.28
CA ASN A 9 -24.98 -3.52 7.24
C ASN A 9 -23.71 -3.00 7.95
N LYS A 10 -23.76 -1.74 8.42
CA LYS A 10 -22.67 -0.93 9.02
C LYS A 10 -21.69 -0.30 8.00
N GLY A 11 -20.82 0.61 8.47
CA GLY A 11 -19.78 1.23 7.64
C GLY A 11 -20.27 2.33 6.67
N TYR A 12 -21.39 3.00 6.99
CA TYR A 12 -21.94 4.06 6.15
C TYR A 12 -21.48 5.45 6.62
N THR A 13 -21.24 6.35 5.67
CA THR A 13 -21.05 7.78 5.95
C THR A 13 -22.40 8.50 5.89
N VAL A 14 -22.71 9.32 6.90
CA VAL A 14 -23.83 10.26 6.84
C VAL A 14 -23.27 11.60 6.38
N MET A 15 -23.78 12.10 5.26
CA MET A 15 -23.38 13.38 4.67
C MET A 15 -24.62 14.06 4.08
N SER A 16 -24.57 15.37 3.85
CA SER A 16 -25.60 16.09 3.10
C SER A 16 -25.87 15.44 1.74
N ASN A 17 -27.14 15.41 1.32
CA ASN A 17 -27.54 14.92 0.00
C ASN A 17 -27.33 15.98 -1.12
N HIS A 18 -26.73 17.13 -0.82
CA HIS A 18 -26.72 18.29 -1.70
C HIS A 18 -25.96 18.03 -3.01
N HIS A 19 -24.68 17.65 -2.92
CA HIS A 19 -23.85 17.31 -4.09
C HIS A 19 -24.39 16.10 -4.86
N LEU A 20 -24.91 15.08 -4.17
CA LEU A 20 -25.53 13.91 -4.80
C LEU A 20 -26.70 14.30 -5.72
N ARG A 21 -27.47 15.32 -5.33
CA ARG A 21 -28.63 15.83 -6.07
C ARG A 21 -28.28 16.88 -7.14
N ASN A 22 -27.11 17.52 -7.07
CA ASN A 22 -26.70 18.48 -8.10
C ASN A 22 -26.61 17.82 -9.47
N LYS A 23 -27.30 18.33 -10.49
CA LYS A 23 -27.27 17.77 -11.86
C LYS A 23 -26.06 18.20 -12.67
N GLU A 24 -25.38 19.26 -12.26
CA GLU A 24 -24.20 19.81 -12.95
C GLU A 24 -22.92 19.03 -12.64
N LEU A 25 -22.92 18.25 -11.55
CA LEU A 25 -21.81 17.37 -11.18
C LEU A 25 -21.89 16.01 -11.86
N SER A 26 -20.76 15.59 -12.43
CA SER A 26 -20.50 14.24 -12.91
C SER A 26 -20.55 13.23 -11.77
N LEU A 27 -20.88 11.98 -12.07
CA LEU A 27 -20.86 10.90 -11.08
C LEU A 27 -19.47 10.69 -10.46
N LYS A 28 -18.39 11.00 -11.21
CA LYS A 28 -17.01 10.97 -10.72
C LYS A 28 -16.77 12.06 -9.67
N ALA A 29 -17.17 13.31 -9.94
CA ALA A 29 -17.05 14.40 -8.98
C ALA A 29 -17.90 14.15 -7.72
N LYS A 30 -19.13 13.63 -7.87
CA LYS A 30 -19.99 13.23 -6.75
C LYS A 30 -19.37 12.12 -5.89
N GLY A 31 -18.85 11.08 -6.54
CA GLY A 31 -18.19 9.96 -5.85
C GLY A 31 -16.94 10.44 -5.09
N LEU A 32 -16.09 11.22 -5.75
CA LEU A 32 -14.87 11.77 -5.17
C LEU A 32 -15.17 12.68 -3.96
N LEU A 33 -16.12 13.61 -4.08
CA LEU A 33 -16.53 14.47 -2.95
C LEU A 33 -17.13 13.65 -1.80
N SER A 34 -17.95 12.64 -2.11
CA SER A 34 -18.51 11.75 -1.07
C SER A 34 -17.42 10.97 -0.33
N GLN A 35 -16.41 10.50 -1.06
CA GLN A 35 -15.26 9.81 -0.48
C GLN A 35 -14.42 10.78 0.36
N MET A 36 -14.14 11.99 -0.14
CA MET A 36 -13.43 13.03 0.62
C MET A 36 -14.13 13.34 1.95
N LEU A 37 -15.44 13.54 1.94
CA LEU A 37 -16.25 13.79 3.15
C LEU A 37 -16.36 12.57 4.09
N SER A 38 -15.91 11.38 3.66
CA SER A 38 -15.87 10.17 4.50
C SER A 38 -14.50 9.90 5.14
N LEU A 39 -13.47 10.66 4.74
CA LEU A 39 -12.09 10.48 5.20
C LEU A 39 -11.79 11.40 6.41
N PRO A 40 -10.80 11.04 7.25
CA PRO A 40 -10.34 11.89 8.35
C PRO A 40 -9.77 13.24 7.87
N GLU A 41 -9.81 14.27 8.72
CA GLU A 41 -9.25 15.60 8.42
C GLU A 41 -7.73 15.58 8.16
N ASP A 42 -7.00 14.65 8.78
CA ASP A 42 -5.55 14.47 8.66
C ASP A 42 -5.12 13.61 7.45
N TRP A 43 -6.05 13.27 6.56
CA TRP A 43 -5.76 12.45 5.37
C TRP A 43 -4.98 13.21 4.28
N ASP A 44 -4.20 12.48 3.46
CA ASP A 44 -3.51 13.04 2.29
C ASP A 44 -4.50 13.31 1.13
N TYR A 45 -5.11 14.49 1.16
CA TYR A 45 -5.98 15.01 0.09
C TYR A 45 -5.23 15.52 -1.16
N THR A 46 -3.92 15.29 -1.28
CA THR A 46 -3.22 15.62 -2.53
C THR A 46 -3.70 14.74 -3.68
N LEU A 47 -3.51 15.21 -4.91
CA LEU A 47 -3.77 14.43 -6.13
C LEU A 47 -3.09 13.05 -6.12
N LYS A 48 -1.96 12.91 -5.42
CA LYS A 48 -1.23 11.65 -5.27
C LYS A 48 -1.91 10.75 -4.22
N GLY A 49 -2.18 11.26 -3.03
CA GLY A 49 -2.88 10.52 -1.97
C GLY A 49 -4.24 9.98 -2.43
N LEU A 50 -5.04 10.83 -3.07
CA LEU A 50 -6.33 10.45 -3.66
C LEU A 50 -6.22 9.40 -4.76
N SER A 51 -5.12 9.38 -5.54
CA SER A 51 -4.89 8.36 -6.58
C SER A 51 -4.46 7.00 -6.05
N LEU A 52 -4.08 6.89 -4.77
CA LEU A 52 -3.71 5.61 -4.14
C LEU A 52 -4.94 4.85 -3.60
N ILE A 53 -6.07 5.53 -3.42
CA ILE A 53 -7.33 4.96 -2.90
C ILE A 53 -8.43 4.86 -3.96
N ASN A 54 -8.20 5.35 -5.17
CA ASN A 54 -9.13 5.33 -6.29
C ASN A 54 -8.54 4.55 -7.48
N ARG A 55 -9.43 3.98 -8.31
CA ARG A 55 -9.02 3.30 -9.55
C ARG A 55 -8.65 4.31 -10.65
N GLU A 56 -9.13 5.54 -10.52
CA GLU A 56 -8.88 6.67 -11.40
C GLU A 56 -7.42 7.11 -11.38
N LYS A 57 -6.88 7.40 -12.58
CA LYS A 57 -5.56 8.03 -12.71
C LYS A 57 -5.57 9.46 -12.17
N ILE A 58 -4.39 9.94 -11.78
CA ILE A 58 -4.14 11.30 -11.25
C ILE A 58 -4.82 12.40 -12.09
N ASP A 59 -4.78 12.30 -13.43
CA ASP A 59 -5.38 13.31 -14.31
C ASP A 59 -6.92 13.33 -14.24
N ALA A 60 -7.56 12.16 -14.15
CA ALA A 60 -9.01 12.05 -13.98
C ALA A 60 -9.50 12.57 -12.62
N ILE A 61 -8.67 12.44 -11.56
CA ILE A 61 -8.91 13.04 -10.25
C ILE A 61 -8.73 14.56 -10.32
N ARG A 62 -7.69 15.04 -11.03
CA ARG A 62 -7.46 16.48 -11.25
C ARG A 62 -8.62 17.15 -11.98
N GLU A 63 -9.22 16.48 -12.97
CA GLU A 63 -10.42 16.95 -13.67
C GLU A 63 -11.63 17.02 -12.73
N ALA A 64 -11.87 15.99 -11.93
CA ALA A 64 -12.96 15.97 -10.96
C ALA A 64 -12.81 17.06 -9.88
N ILE A 65 -11.59 17.32 -9.39
CA ILE A 65 -11.33 18.44 -8.47
C ILE A 65 -11.59 19.79 -9.14
N ARG A 66 -11.15 20.00 -10.39
CA ARG A 66 -11.47 21.23 -11.16
C ARG A 66 -12.97 21.42 -11.41
N GLU A 67 -13.74 20.33 -11.42
CA GLU A 67 -15.20 20.37 -11.50
C GLU A 67 -15.81 20.81 -10.16
N LEU A 68 -15.33 20.25 -9.05
CA LEU A 68 -15.75 20.61 -7.69
C LEU A 68 -15.33 22.04 -7.28
N GLU A 69 -14.14 22.49 -7.70
CA GLU A 69 -13.66 23.87 -7.56
C GLU A 69 -14.62 24.86 -8.27
N ARG A 70 -14.95 24.60 -9.55
CA ARG A 70 -15.90 25.43 -10.32
C ARG A 70 -17.32 25.42 -9.75
N ALA A 71 -17.72 24.32 -9.14
CA ALA A 71 -19.03 24.18 -8.49
C ALA A 71 -19.04 24.68 -7.03
N GLY A 72 -17.95 25.26 -6.51
CA GLY A 72 -17.88 25.87 -5.18
C GLY A 72 -17.75 24.89 -4.00
N TYR A 73 -17.54 23.59 -4.24
CA TYR A 73 -17.41 22.58 -3.17
C TYR A 73 -15.98 22.44 -2.64
N ILE A 74 -14.98 22.91 -3.39
CA ILE A 74 -13.57 22.89 -2.99
C ILE A 74 -12.96 24.27 -3.19
N VAL A 75 -12.31 24.81 -2.17
CA VAL A 75 -11.45 25.99 -2.27
C VAL A 75 -10.00 25.56 -2.04
N ARG A 76 -9.09 26.07 -2.88
CA ARG A 76 -7.68 25.72 -2.85
C ARG A 76 -6.83 26.94 -2.49
N SER A 77 -6.21 26.94 -1.33
CA SER A 77 -5.13 27.87 -1.00
C SER A 77 -3.80 27.35 -1.55
N ARG A 78 -2.89 28.28 -1.86
CA ARG A 78 -1.49 27.97 -2.16
C ARG A 78 -0.62 28.93 -1.37
N GLU A 79 -0.07 28.47 -0.25
CA GLU A 79 0.93 29.25 0.45
C GLU A 79 2.22 29.33 -0.40
N ARG A 80 2.85 30.51 -0.39
CA ARG A 80 4.22 30.69 -0.88
C ARG A 80 5.07 31.05 0.32
N ASP A 81 6.22 30.39 0.45
CA ASP A 81 7.22 30.80 1.44
C ASP A 81 7.71 32.23 1.15
N GLU A 82 8.28 32.91 2.15
CA GLU A 82 8.91 34.23 2.03
C GLU A 82 9.98 34.31 0.92
N LYS A 83 10.49 33.16 0.45
CA LYS A 83 11.48 33.00 -0.63
C LYS A 83 10.84 32.70 -2.00
N GLY A 84 9.54 32.92 -2.15
CA GLY A 84 8.79 32.73 -3.41
C GLY A 84 8.61 31.27 -3.85
N ARG A 85 9.01 30.30 -3.03
CA ARG A 85 8.83 28.88 -3.32
C ARG A 85 7.39 28.47 -3.03
N LEU A 86 6.83 27.63 -3.91
CA LEU A 86 5.49 27.06 -3.71
C LEU A 86 5.57 26.07 -2.54
N ARG A 87 4.85 26.37 -1.46
CA ARG A 87 4.51 25.40 -0.42
C ARG A 87 3.41 24.47 -0.97
N GLY A 88 2.89 23.58 -0.12
CA GLY A 88 1.78 22.72 -0.48
C GLY A 88 0.54 23.48 -0.99
N ALA A 89 -0.39 22.73 -1.58
CA ALA A 89 -1.73 23.24 -1.81
C ALA A 89 -2.65 22.64 -0.75
N ASP A 90 -3.25 23.49 0.07
CA ASP A 90 -4.25 23.07 1.04
C ASP A 90 -5.63 23.18 0.40
N TYR A 91 -6.51 22.27 0.79
CA TYR A 91 -7.84 22.12 0.22
C TYR A 91 -8.87 22.22 1.34
N VAL A 92 -9.77 23.20 1.23
CA VAL A 92 -10.95 23.31 2.09
C VAL A 92 -12.13 22.74 1.33
N ILE A 93 -12.74 21.69 1.89
CA ILE A 93 -13.82 20.92 1.28
C ILE A 93 -15.11 21.26 2.01
N PHE A 94 -16.19 21.53 1.26
CA PHE A 94 -17.48 21.94 1.81
C PHE A 94 -18.60 20.96 1.43
N GLU A 95 -19.51 20.66 2.36
CA GLU A 95 -20.73 19.87 2.08
C GLU A 95 -21.76 20.61 1.20
N GLN A 96 -21.69 21.94 1.16
CA GLN A 96 -22.55 22.81 0.36
C GLN A 96 -21.66 23.75 -0.45
N PRO A 97 -22.07 24.11 -1.68
CA PRO A 97 -21.26 24.96 -2.53
C PRO A 97 -21.19 26.37 -1.93
N GLN A 98 -19.99 26.87 -1.72
CA GLN A 98 -19.80 28.27 -1.34
C GLN A 98 -20.08 29.18 -2.54
N PRO A 99 -20.67 30.36 -2.34
CA PRO A 99 -20.69 31.37 -3.39
C PRO A 99 -19.25 31.72 -3.79
N PRO A 100 -19.00 32.06 -5.07
CA PRO A 100 -17.65 32.41 -5.52
C PRO A 100 -17.14 33.63 -4.75
N THR A 101 -16.21 33.41 -3.83
CA THR A 101 -15.58 34.45 -3.03
C THR A 101 -14.62 35.25 -3.91
N PRO A 102 -14.75 36.60 -4.01
CA PRO A 102 -13.94 37.39 -4.96
C PRO A 102 -12.42 37.37 -4.75
N ASP A 103 -11.95 37.04 -3.53
CA ASP A 103 -10.59 37.35 -3.08
C ASP A 103 -9.70 36.11 -2.83
N LEU A 104 -9.52 35.25 -3.83
CA LEU A 104 -8.34 34.38 -3.95
C LEU A 104 -7.93 34.26 -5.42
N PRO A 105 -6.62 34.24 -5.74
CA PRO A 105 -6.16 34.33 -7.12
C PRO A 105 -6.45 33.04 -7.90
N THR A 106 -7.57 33.03 -8.63
CA THR A 106 -7.82 32.13 -9.75
C THR A 106 -6.75 32.36 -10.79
N LEU A 107 -5.68 31.55 -10.74
CA LEU A 107 -4.65 31.54 -11.77
C LEU A 107 -5.25 30.95 -13.05
N GLU A 108 -5.78 31.82 -13.89
CA GLU A 108 -6.12 31.50 -15.28
C GLU A 108 -4.90 30.85 -15.95
N ASN A 109 -5.12 29.76 -16.69
CA ASN A 109 -4.04 29.18 -17.49
C ASN A 109 -3.75 30.19 -18.62
N PRO A 110 -2.50 30.63 -18.83
CA PRO A 110 -2.18 31.46 -19.98
C PRO A 110 -2.47 30.67 -21.26
N THR A 111 -3.45 31.15 -22.02
CA THR A 111 -3.69 30.69 -23.40
C THR A 111 -2.46 31.02 -24.24
N LEU A 112 -2.13 30.12 -25.17
CA LEU A 112 -1.08 30.33 -26.16
C LEU A 112 -1.37 31.59 -26.98
N ASP A 113 -0.45 32.55 -26.97
CA ASP A 113 -0.37 33.58 -28.00
C ASP A 113 1.08 33.79 -28.43
N ASN A 114 1.31 33.90 -29.74
CA ASN A 114 2.63 33.81 -30.36
C ASN A 114 2.96 35.10 -31.12
N PRO A 115 3.97 35.89 -30.68
CA PRO A 115 4.50 37.01 -31.46
C PRO A 115 5.74 36.61 -32.27
N THR A 116 5.75 37.05 -33.53
CA THR A 116 6.79 36.78 -34.53
C THR A 116 8.05 37.64 -34.34
N GLN A 117 9.22 37.06 -34.67
CA GLN A 117 10.53 37.64 -35.02
C GLN A 117 10.86 39.11 -34.65
N GLU A 118 12.06 39.29 -34.09
CA GLU A 118 13.05 40.19 -34.70
C GLU A 118 14.47 39.62 -34.55
N LYS A 119 15.40 40.06 -35.43
CA LYS A 119 16.70 39.41 -35.68
C LYS A 119 17.84 40.42 -35.46
N PRO A 120 18.99 40.02 -34.89
CA PRO A 120 20.26 40.35 -35.57
C PRO A 120 21.31 39.22 -35.62
N THR A 121 21.74 38.93 -36.86
CA THR A 121 23.11 38.68 -37.35
C THR A 121 24.22 38.56 -36.28
N LEU A 122 24.82 37.39 -36.01
CA LEU A 122 25.75 36.56 -36.81
C LEU A 122 27.22 37.03 -36.77
N GLU A 123 28.04 36.33 -35.96
CA GLU A 123 29.47 36.08 -36.20
C GLU A 123 29.81 34.60 -35.88
N LYS A 124 30.72 34.01 -36.68
CA LYS A 124 31.30 32.64 -36.61
C LYS A 124 32.73 32.78 -37.18
N PRO A 125 33.78 32.01 -36.79
CA PRO A 125 33.89 30.53 -36.80
C PRO A 125 34.36 29.99 -35.41
N THR A 126 34.92 28.80 -35.15
CA THR A 126 35.34 27.59 -35.93
C THR A 126 35.03 26.37 -35.04
N LEU A 127 34.14 25.45 -35.42
CA LEU A 127 34.44 24.12 -35.97
C LEU A 127 35.64 23.37 -35.34
N GLU A 128 35.36 22.41 -34.44
CA GLU A 128 35.98 21.08 -34.38
C GLU A 128 35.18 20.15 -33.42
N ASN A 129 35.12 18.85 -33.75
CA ASN A 129 34.37 17.77 -33.04
C ASN A 129 34.80 16.41 -33.66
N PRO A 130 34.55 15.22 -33.07
CA PRO A 130 35.10 14.69 -31.81
C PRO A 130 35.68 13.24 -31.93
N THR A 131 36.51 12.81 -30.96
CA THR A 131 36.84 11.38 -30.71
C THR A 131 37.38 11.21 -29.27
N GLN A 132 36.69 10.54 -28.33
CA GLN A 132 36.69 9.09 -27.99
C GLN A 132 37.77 8.60 -26.99
N LEU A 133 37.34 7.71 -26.07
CA LEU A 133 38.13 6.75 -25.23
C LEU A 133 39.05 7.32 -24.11
N ASN A 134 39.34 6.64 -22.99
CA ASN A 134 38.88 5.35 -22.42
C ASN A 134 39.01 5.30 -20.87
N LYS A 135 38.67 4.14 -20.27
CA LYS A 135 38.70 3.75 -18.84
C LYS A 135 40.09 3.83 -18.15
N ASP A 136 40.10 3.87 -16.80
CA ASP A 136 40.64 2.79 -15.95
C ASP A 136 40.60 3.10 -14.43
N ILE A 137 40.05 2.19 -13.61
CA ILE A 137 40.36 2.04 -12.16
C ILE A 137 40.25 0.55 -11.78
N GLN A 138 41.27 0.00 -11.12
CA GLN A 138 41.23 -1.31 -10.43
C GLN A 138 41.96 -1.27 -9.08
N ARG A 139 41.33 -1.85 -8.04
CA ARG A 139 41.91 -2.31 -6.74
C ARG A 139 42.44 -1.17 -5.82
N THR A 140 42.62 -1.33 -4.49
CA THR A 140 43.01 -2.52 -3.70
C THR A 140 42.58 -2.45 -2.22
N ASP A 141 42.11 -3.60 -1.67
CA ASP A 141 42.13 -4.20 -0.32
C ASP A 141 42.06 -3.45 1.05
N LEU A 142 41.17 -3.99 1.92
CA LEU A 142 41.24 -4.34 3.38
C LEU A 142 42.35 -3.79 4.32
N PRO A 143 42.12 -3.61 5.66
CA PRO A 143 41.71 -4.74 6.55
C PRO A 143 40.93 -4.51 7.89
N LYS A 144 40.23 -5.58 8.32
CA LYS A 144 40.04 -6.20 9.67
C LYS A 144 39.85 -5.42 11.02
N LYS A 145 38.87 -5.95 11.79
CA LYS A 145 38.88 -6.44 13.22
C LYS A 145 38.21 -5.63 14.36
N GLU A 146 37.35 -6.36 15.13
CA GLU A 146 37.14 -6.33 16.61
C GLU A 146 36.52 -5.05 17.27
N LYS A 147 35.78 -5.06 18.41
CA LYS A 147 35.15 -6.12 19.25
C LYS A 147 34.07 -5.54 20.22
N SER A 148 33.02 -6.34 20.50
CA SER A 148 32.19 -6.49 21.72
C SER A 148 32.18 -5.47 22.91
N ASN A 149 30.95 -5.11 23.34
CA ASN A 149 30.40 -4.95 24.73
C ASN A 149 31.11 -3.94 25.69
N THR A 150 30.54 -3.36 26.77
CA THR A 150 29.24 -3.39 27.50
C THR A 150 29.10 -2.03 28.22
N ASP A 151 27.90 -1.54 28.55
CA ASP A 151 27.68 -1.06 29.93
C ASP A 151 26.20 -1.14 30.36
N LEU A 152 25.98 -1.20 31.67
CA LEU A 152 24.72 -1.47 32.35
C LEU A 152 24.19 -0.21 33.03
N SER A 153 22.87 -0.03 33.02
CA SER A 153 22.18 0.37 34.25
C SER A 153 20.74 -0.11 34.23
N SER A 154 20.27 -0.60 35.37
CA SER A 154 18.89 -1.02 35.60
C SER A 154 18.42 -0.46 36.93
N THR A 155 17.10 -0.31 37.05
CA THR A 155 16.35 -0.23 38.32
C THR A 155 16.40 1.09 39.10
N HIS A 156 15.30 1.85 39.02
CA HIS A 156 14.41 2.15 40.17
C HIS A 156 13.13 2.81 39.60
N SER A 157 11.99 2.11 39.55
CA SER A 157 11.03 1.90 40.66
C SER A 157 10.29 3.18 41.07
N ILE A 158 9.07 3.32 40.55
CA ILE A 158 8.07 4.33 40.96
C ILE A 158 7.43 3.91 42.30
N PRO A 159 7.31 4.82 43.28
CA PRO A 159 6.37 4.68 44.39
C PRO A 159 5.04 5.40 44.11
N ILE A 160 4.02 4.60 43.82
CA ILE A 160 2.62 4.67 44.29
C ILE A 160 2.18 5.97 45.01
N LEU A 161 1.03 6.52 44.60
CA LEU A 161 -0.10 6.81 45.52
C LEU A 161 -1.42 7.12 44.75
N SER A 162 -2.37 6.19 44.85
CA SER A 162 -3.80 6.46 44.59
C SER A 162 -4.48 6.94 45.89
N PRO A 163 -5.64 7.60 45.77
CA PRO A 163 -6.74 7.34 46.71
C PRO A 163 -7.98 6.73 46.03
N ASN A 164 -8.53 5.71 46.68
CA ASN A 164 -9.86 5.12 46.49
C ASN A 164 -10.70 5.48 47.75
N PRO A 165 -12.01 5.15 47.88
CA PRO A 165 -13.11 5.25 46.90
C PRO A 165 -14.47 5.72 47.52
N SER A 166 -15.50 5.90 46.67
CA SER A 166 -16.95 5.80 47.02
C SER A 166 -17.57 6.92 47.91
N PRO A 167 -18.92 7.08 48.01
CA PRO A 167 -19.93 6.02 48.19
C PRO A 167 -20.95 5.78 47.04
N CYS A 168 -21.64 4.64 47.20
CA CYS A 168 -22.65 4.00 46.35
C CYS A 168 -23.82 4.85 45.80
N GLY A 169 -24.33 4.42 44.64
CA GLY A 169 -25.64 4.78 44.09
C GLY A 169 -26.17 3.72 43.10
N GLU A 170 -27.04 2.84 43.62
CA GLU A 170 -28.10 2.05 42.96
C GLU A 170 -27.89 1.25 41.65
N ALA A 171 -28.10 -0.06 41.81
CA ALA A 171 -28.65 -1.07 40.89
C ALA A 171 -28.99 -0.72 39.41
N ALA A 172 -28.33 -1.44 38.50
CA ALA A 172 -28.95 -1.97 37.28
C ALA A 172 -28.28 -3.28 36.85
N THR A 173 -29.06 -4.36 36.69
CA THR A 173 -28.60 -5.60 36.05
C THR A 173 -28.39 -5.39 34.55
N PRO A 174 -27.24 -5.77 33.95
CA PRO A 174 -27.02 -5.60 32.52
C PRO A 174 -27.84 -6.63 31.70
N PRO A 175 -28.51 -6.21 30.61
CA PRO A 175 -29.26 -7.12 29.74
C PRO A 175 -28.33 -7.99 28.87
N GLU A 176 -28.85 -9.14 28.42
CA GLU A 176 -28.08 -10.15 27.65
C GLU A 176 -27.48 -9.60 26.34
N ARG A 177 -26.20 -9.92 26.09
CA ARG A 177 -25.40 -9.43 24.94
C ARG A 177 -25.69 -10.10 23.58
N LYS A 178 -26.87 -10.68 23.35
CA LYS A 178 -27.16 -11.47 22.13
C LYS A 178 -27.02 -10.68 20.81
N GLY A 179 -27.25 -9.37 20.81
CA GLY A 179 -27.15 -8.54 19.60
C GLY A 179 -25.72 -8.23 19.14
N THR A 180 -24.75 -8.22 20.06
CA THR A 180 -23.37 -7.78 19.74
C THR A 180 -22.55 -8.88 19.08
N GLU A 181 -22.76 -10.13 19.49
CA GLU A 181 -22.00 -11.30 19.02
C GLU A 181 -22.34 -11.68 17.58
N ALA A 182 -23.63 -11.79 17.25
CA ALA A 182 -24.08 -12.06 15.87
C ALA A 182 -23.56 -10.99 14.88
N ALA A 183 -23.56 -9.73 15.31
CA ALA A 183 -23.08 -8.62 14.50
C ALA A 183 -21.54 -8.56 14.39
N ALA A 184 -20.80 -9.25 15.27
CA ALA A 184 -19.35 -9.43 15.17
C ALA A 184 -19.00 -10.66 14.31
N GLN A 185 -19.74 -11.76 14.45
CA GLN A 185 -19.62 -12.95 13.60
C GLN A 185 -19.81 -12.60 12.12
N SER A 186 -20.84 -11.79 11.80
CA SER A 186 -21.04 -11.26 10.44
C SER A 186 -19.84 -10.46 9.91
N ALA A 187 -19.15 -9.69 10.74
CA ALA A 187 -17.98 -8.92 10.32
C ALA A 187 -16.74 -9.81 10.11
N VAL A 188 -16.57 -10.85 10.93
CA VAL A 188 -15.51 -11.86 10.77
C VAL A 188 -15.69 -12.62 9.45
N GLU A 189 -16.91 -13.01 9.10
CA GLU A 189 -17.18 -13.72 7.85
C GLU A 189 -16.90 -12.84 6.61
N ILE A 190 -17.28 -11.55 6.66
CA ILE A 190 -16.93 -10.60 5.59
C ILE A 190 -15.40 -10.49 5.42
N TYR A 191 -14.64 -10.44 6.52
CA TYR A 191 -13.17 -10.43 6.43
C TYR A 191 -12.59 -11.76 5.94
N ARG A 192 -13.22 -12.90 6.25
CA ARG A 192 -12.81 -14.22 5.73
C ARG A 192 -12.89 -14.25 4.21
N GLU A 193 -14.01 -13.82 3.64
CA GLU A 193 -14.19 -13.83 2.18
C GLU A 193 -13.24 -12.83 1.48
N ILE A 194 -13.09 -11.60 2.00
CA ILE A 194 -12.12 -10.64 1.43
C ILE A 194 -10.68 -11.17 1.49
N ILE A 195 -10.31 -11.88 2.57
CA ILE A 195 -8.98 -12.51 2.66
C ILE A 195 -8.82 -13.62 1.60
N LYS A 196 -9.82 -14.49 1.42
CA LYS A 196 -9.79 -15.54 0.40
C LYS A 196 -9.67 -14.98 -1.01
N ASP A 197 -10.48 -13.96 -1.33
CA ASP A 197 -10.47 -13.27 -2.63
C ASP A 197 -9.09 -12.65 -2.90
N ASN A 198 -8.55 -11.91 -1.94
CA ASN A 198 -7.25 -11.24 -2.10
C ASN A 198 -6.10 -12.21 -2.36
N ILE A 199 -6.11 -13.40 -1.73
CA ILE A 199 -5.02 -14.39 -1.88
C ILE A 199 -5.24 -15.40 -3.01
N ASP A 200 -6.28 -15.24 -3.84
CA ASP A 200 -6.69 -16.22 -4.86
C ASP A 200 -6.87 -17.64 -4.28
N TYR A 201 -7.53 -17.75 -3.12
CA TYR A 201 -7.60 -18.98 -2.30
C TYR A 201 -7.99 -20.23 -3.09
N ASP A 202 -9.01 -20.15 -3.94
CA ASP A 202 -9.48 -21.31 -4.73
C ASP A 202 -8.45 -21.76 -5.78
N ILE A 203 -7.61 -20.85 -6.28
CA ILE A 203 -6.52 -21.15 -7.22
C ILE A 203 -5.34 -21.76 -6.45
N LEU A 204 -5.01 -21.22 -5.27
CA LEU A 204 -3.97 -21.79 -4.40
C LEU A 204 -4.35 -23.19 -3.90
N LYS A 205 -5.63 -23.44 -3.58
CA LYS A 205 -6.11 -24.75 -3.09
C LYS A 205 -6.08 -25.84 -4.16
N GLN A 206 -6.04 -25.47 -5.45
CA GLN A 206 -5.85 -26.40 -6.57
C GLN A 206 -4.38 -26.76 -6.83
N ASP A 207 -3.42 -26.00 -6.29
CA ASP A 207 -2.00 -26.27 -6.47
C ASP A 207 -1.54 -27.42 -5.57
N MET A 208 -1.43 -28.63 -6.15
CA MET A 208 -1.00 -29.86 -5.45
C MET A 208 0.40 -29.78 -4.82
N ARG A 209 1.16 -28.68 -4.99
CA ARG A 209 2.42 -28.46 -4.27
C ARG A 209 2.23 -28.16 -2.79
N PHE A 210 1.04 -27.78 -2.35
CA PHE A 210 0.75 -27.37 -0.99
C PHE A 210 -0.44 -28.16 -0.43
N ASP A 211 -0.41 -28.41 0.88
CA ASP A 211 -1.52 -29.06 1.58
C ASP A 211 -2.61 -28.02 1.88
N GLY A 212 -3.87 -28.36 1.60
CA GLY A 212 -5.02 -27.48 1.80
C GLY A 212 -5.17 -27.06 3.25
N ASP A 213 -4.89 -27.96 4.19
CA ASP A 213 -4.95 -27.71 5.64
C ASP A 213 -3.98 -26.60 6.05
N ARG A 214 -2.79 -26.52 5.42
CA ARG A 214 -1.80 -25.45 5.68
C ARG A 214 -2.23 -24.09 5.13
N LEU A 215 -3.01 -24.07 4.04
CA LEU A 215 -3.59 -22.83 3.52
C LEU A 215 -4.72 -22.34 4.43
N ASP A 216 -5.55 -23.25 4.93
CA ASP A 216 -6.62 -22.96 5.89
C ASP A 216 -6.05 -22.41 7.22
N GLU A 217 -4.97 -22.98 7.75
CA GLU A 217 -4.21 -22.42 8.90
C GLU A 217 -3.74 -20.97 8.67
N ILE A 218 -3.26 -20.66 7.45
CA ILE A 218 -2.80 -19.31 7.09
C ILE A 218 -3.98 -18.33 7.04
N VAL A 219 -5.10 -18.71 6.43
CA VAL A 219 -6.32 -17.88 6.36
C VAL A 219 -6.83 -17.55 7.76
N ASP A 220 -6.93 -18.54 8.66
CA ASP A 220 -7.38 -18.31 10.04
C ASP A 220 -6.37 -17.45 10.84
N LEU A 221 -5.06 -17.60 10.60
CA LEU A 221 -4.04 -16.73 11.20
C LEU A 221 -4.11 -15.28 10.69
N MET A 222 -4.39 -15.08 9.40
CA MET A 222 -4.64 -13.76 8.83
C MET A 222 -5.90 -13.14 9.44
N LEU A 223 -6.99 -13.90 9.52
CA LEU A 223 -8.27 -13.48 10.06
C LEU A 223 -8.16 -13.07 11.54
N GLU A 224 -7.50 -13.86 12.39
CA GLU A 224 -7.21 -13.50 13.78
C GLU A 224 -6.45 -12.16 13.88
N THR A 225 -5.51 -11.94 12.95
CA THR A 225 -4.64 -10.75 12.95
C THR A 225 -5.40 -9.50 12.47
N VAL A 226 -6.26 -9.64 11.46
CA VAL A 226 -7.11 -8.58 10.89
C VAL A 226 -8.28 -8.20 11.81
N CYS A 227 -8.83 -9.17 12.55
CA CYS A 227 -9.96 -8.99 13.48
C CYS A 227 -9.52 -8.78 14.93
N THR A 228 -8.25 -8.49 15.20
CA THR A 228 -7.77 -8.28 16.57
C THR A 228 -8.40 -7.05 17.23
N ALA A 229 -8.88 -7.19 18.47
CA ALA A 229 -9.39 -6.08 19.28
C ALA A 229 -8.28 -5.31 20.04
N ARG A 230 -7.01 -5.71 19.89
CA ARG A 230 -5.88 -5.07 20.57
C ARG A 230 -5.44 -3.82 19.82
N LYS A 231 -5.03 -2.76 20.53
CA LYS A 231 -4.48 -1.52 19.91
C LYS A 231 -3.10 -1.71 19.27
N ARG A 232 -2.31 -2.67 19.77
CA ARG A 232 -0.98 -3.01 19.26
C ARG A 232 -0.82 -4.53 19.11
N VAL A 233 0.02 -4.93 18.16
CA VAL A 233 0.36 -6.32 17.86
C VAL A 233 1.87 -6.45 17.77
N ARG A 234 2.43 -7.45 18.46
CA ARG A 234 3.86 -7.75 18.43
C ARG A 234 4.20 -8.61 17.21
N ILE A 235 5.13 -8.16 16.38
CA ILE A 235 5.60 -8.85 15.18
C ILE A 235 7.14 -8.86 15.19
N ALA A 236 7.75 -10.03 14.97
CA ALA A 236 9.22 -10.23 14.90
C ALA A 236 10.08 -9.75 16.10
N GLY A 237 9.46 -9.19 17.15
CA GLY A 237 10.16 -8.59 18.29
C GLY A 237 9.61 -7.22 18.66
N ASP A 238 9.03 -6.50 17.71
CA ASP A 238 8.58 -5.11 17.84
C ASP A 238 7.06 -4.99 17.95
N ASP A 239 6.58 -3.97 18.68
CA ASP A 239 5.15 -3.69 18.84
C ASP A 239 4.68 -2.66 17.80
N TYR A 240 3.80 -3.07 16.89
CA TYR A 240 3.21 -2.20 15.86
C TYR A 240 1.76 -1.80 16.21
N PRO A 241 1.26 -0.63 15.74
CA PRO A 241 -0.17 -0.32 15.77
C PRO A 241 -0.97 -1.39 15.03
N ALA A 242 -2.09 -1.84 15.60
CA ALA A 242 -2.87 -2.93 15.02
C ALA A 242 -3.45 -2.58 13.63
N GLU A 243 -3.79 -1.31 13.40
CA GLU A 243 -4.28 -0.82 12.11
C GLU A 243 -3.22 -0.91 11.00
N LEU A 244 -1.94 -0.67 11.32
CA LEU A 244 -0.83 -0.85 10.39
C LEU A 244 -0.65 -2.33 10.04
N VAL A 245 -0.70 -3.21 11.04
CA VAL A 245 -0.62 -4.66 10.83
C VAL A 245 -1.80 -5.15 10.00
N LYS A 246 -3.02 -4.70 10.30
CA LYS A 246 -4.23 -4.97 9.51
C LYS A 246 -4.05 -4.49 8.06
N SER A 247 -3.59 -3.26 7.84
CA SER A 247 -3.34 -2.70 6.50
C SER A 247 -2.32 -3.52 5.70
N LYS A 248 -1.24 -4.02 6.33
CA LYS A 248 -0.31 -4.95 5.68
C LYS A 248 -0.96 -6.30 5.35
N PHE A 249 -1.68 -6.90 6.30
CA PHE A 249 -2.31 -8.21 6.10
C PHE A 249 -3.41 -8.18 5.03
N MET A 250 -4.17 -7.09 4.93
CA MET A 250 -5.17 -6.88 3.88
C MET A 250 -4.57 -6.62 2.48
N LYS A 251 -3.24 -6.48 2.36
CA LYS A 251 -2.51 -6.33 1.09
C LYS A 251 -1.76 -7.59 0.67
N LEU A 252 -1.94 -8.70 1.39
CA LEU A 252 -1.38 -9.99 0.98
C LEU A 252 -2.21 -10.56 -0.16
N ASP A 253 -1.51 -11.12 -1.15
CA ASP A 253 -2.06 -11.80 -2.31
C ASP A 253 -1.47 -13.21 -2.46
N GLY A 254 -1.88 -13.94 -3.50
CA GLY A 254 -1.45 -15.32 -3.73
C GLY A 254 0.06 -15.50 -3.92
N GLU A 255 0.78 -14.51 -4.44
CA GLU A 255 2.25 -14.58 -4.57
C GLU A 255 2.92 -14.52 -3.20
N HIS A 256 2.43 -13.65 -2.31
CA HIS A 256 2.92 -13.57 -0.93
C HIS A 256 2.69 -14.87 -0.14
N ILE A 257 1.54 -15.53 -0.34
CA ILE A 257 1.25 -16.81 0.32
C ILE A 257 2.15 -17.93 -0.20
N ARG A 258 2.36 -18.02 -1.53
CA ARG A 258 3.32 -18.97 -2.12
C ARG A 258 4.73 -18.78 -1.58
N PHE A 259 5.24 -17.55 -1.56
CA PHE A 259 6.55 -17.21 -1.00
C PHE A 259 6.70 -17.67 0.47
N VAL A 260 5.70 -17.42 1.32
CA VAL A 260 5.73 -17.87 2.73
C VAL A 260 5.69 -19.40 2.82
N LEU A 261 4.89 -20.07 2.00
CA LEU A 261 4.80 -21.53 1.99
C LEU A 261 6.09 -22.21 1.48
N ASP A 262 6.78 -21.60 0.52
CA ASP A 262 8.09 -22.06 0.03
C ASP A 262 9.20 -21.85 1.08
N CYS A 263 9.27 -20.65 1.69
CA CYS A 263 10.16 -20.40 2.84
C CYS A 263 9.93 -21.42 3.98
N MET A 264 8.68 -21.82 4.21
CA MET A 264 8.33 -22.86 5.19
C MET A 264 8.74 -24.28 4.77
N ARG A 265 8.80 -24.57 3.46
CA ARG A 265 9.21 -25.87 2.90
C ARG A 265 10.73 -26.03 2.94
N GLU A 266 11.46 -24.97 2.66
CA GLU A 266 12.93 -24.95 2.58
C GLU A 266 13.61 -24.76 3.95
N ASN A 267 12.87 -24.29 4.97
CA ASN A 267 13.43 -24.07 6.30
C ASN A 267 13.78 -25.39 7.02
N THR A 268 15.08 -25.64 7.17
CA THR A 268 15.64 -26.80 7.89
C THR A 268 15.74 -26.59 9.41
N THR A 269 15.44 -25.39 9.92
CA THR A 269 15.57 -25.06 11.35
C THR A 269 14.28 -25.33 12.13
N LYS A 270 14.42 -25.84 13.37
CA LYS A 270 13.25 -26.14 14.22
C LYS A 270 12.57 -24.87 14.72
N ILE A 271 11.42 -24.55 14.14
CA ILE A 271 10.55 -23.45 14.59
C ILE A 271 9.91 -23.81 15.94
N ARG A 272 10.19 -23.03 16.99
CA ARG A 272 9.63 -23.25 18.34
C ARG A 272 8.23 -22.67 18.54
N ASN A 273 7.88 -21.61 17.81
CA ASN A 273 6.56 -20.96 17.85
C ASN A 273 6.10 -20.70 16.40
N ILE A 274 5.42 -21.69 15.83
CA ILE A 274 4.98 -21.67 14.43
C ILE A 274 4.08 -20.46 14.12
N LYS A 275 3.19 -20.11 15.05
CA LYS A 275 2.22 -19.02 14.88
C LYS A 275 2.87 -17.65 14.81
N GLN A 276 3.85 -17.38 15.68
CA GLN A 276 4.61 -16.12 15.61
C GLN A 276 5.54 -16.06 14.40
N TYR A 277 6.13 -17.19 13.99
CA TYR A 277 6.96 -17.28 12.80
C TYR A 277 6.16 -16.96 11.53
N LEU A 278 5.03 -17.66 11.30
CA LEU A 278 4.14 -17.39 10.17
C LEU A 278 3.61 -15.95 10.18
N LYS A 279 3.20 -15.43 11.35
CA LYS A 279 2.71 -14.05 11.46
C LYS A 279 3.79 -13.01 11.09
N ALA A 280 5.06 -13.27 11.42
CA ALA A 280 6.18 -12.43 11.02
C ALA A 280 6.54 -12.58 9.54
N ALA A 281 6.50 -13.81 8.99
CA ALA A 281 6.75 -14.07 7.58
C ALA A 281 5.69 -13.36 6.70
N LEU A 282 4.41 -13.52 7.01
CA LEU A 282 3.29 -12.86 6.32
C LEU A 282 3.41 -11.33 6.41
N PHE A 283 3.71 -10.76 7.57
CA PHE A 283 3.89 -9.29 7.72
C PHE A 283 5.05 -8.71 6.89
N ASN A 284 6.09 -9.52 6.65
CA ASN A 284 7.30 -9.10 5.94
C ASN A 284 7.26 -9.44 4.44
N ALA A 285 6.45 -10.42 4.01
CA ALA A 285 6.42 -10.90 2.63
C ALA A 285 6.36 -9.79 1.57
N PRO A 286 5.47 -8.76 1.66
CA PRO A 286 5.42 -7.68 0.66
C PRO A 286 6.66 -6.78 0.60
N SER A 287 7.53 -6.88 1.60
CA SER A 287 8.79 -6.12 1.67
C SER A 287 10.01 -6.98 1.30
N THR A 288 9.88 -8.30 1.23
CA THR A 288 11.02 -9.23 1.02
C THR A 288 10.93 -10.09 -0.24
N ILE A 289 9.72 -10.37 -0.74
CA ILE A 289 9.46 -11.33 -1.83
C ILE A 289 10.28 -11.03 -3.11
N GLY A 290 10.32 -9.79 -3.56
CA GLY A 290 11.07 -9.40 -4.77
C GLY A 290 12.59 -9.59 -4.63
N ASN A 291 13.15 -9.25 -3.46
CA ASN A 291 14.58 -9.44 -3.19
C ASN A 291 14.95 -10.92 -3.06
N TYR A 292 14.04 -11.73 -2.50
CA TYR A 292 14.20 -13.17 -2.37
C TYR A 292 14.33 -13.84 -3.74
N TYR A 293 13.30 -13.70 -4.61
CA TYR A 293 13.33 -14.34 -5.93
C TYR A 293 14.44 -13.79 -6.83
N THR A 294 14.76 -12.49 -6.76
CA THR A 294 15.92 -11.92 -7.48
C THR A 294 17.23 -12.60 -7.06
N SER A 295 17.41 -12.83 -5.75
CA SER A 295 18.61 -13.46 -5.21
C SER A 295 18.68 -14.96 -5.52
N LEU A 296 17.54 -15.65 -5.49
CA LEU A 296 17.41 -17.07 -5.85
C LEU A 296 17.75 -17.32 -7.33
N VAL A 297 17.18 -16.52 -8.24
CA VAL A 297 17.50 -16.61 -9.67
C VAL A 297 18.99 -16.34 -9.92
N ALA A 298 19.58 -15.35 -9.27
CA ALA A 298 21.02 -15.06 -9.40
C ALA A 298 21.90 -16.23 -8.89
N HIS A 299 21.49 -16.88 -7.79
CA HIS A 299 22.15 -18.08 -7.26
C HIS A 299 22.04 -19.27 -8.23
N ASP A 300 20.86 -19.50 -8.82
CA ASP A 300 20.61 -20.64 -9.71
C ASP A 300 21.26 -20.46 -11.09
N MET A 301 21.42 -19.21 -11.54
CA MET A 301 22.28 -18.87 -12.69
C MET A 301 23.76 -19.11 -12.37
N ALA A 302 24.25 -18.69 -11.19
CA ALA A 302 25.65 -18.83 -10.81
C ALA A 302 26.07 -20.28 -10.53
N SER A 303 25.17 -21.10 -9.97
CA SER A 303 25.39 -22.54 -9.72
C SER A 303 25.20 -23.41 -10.97
N GLY A 304 24.71 -22.85 -12.07
CA GLY A 304 24.44 -23.58 -13.31
C GLY A 304 23.20 -24.46 -13.27
N ALA A 305 22.34 -24.32 -12.25
CA ALA A 305 21.07 -25.07 -12.16
C ALA A 305 20.11 -24.76 -13.32
N LEU A 306 20.22 -23.55 -13.89
CA LEU A 306 19.49 -23.10 -15.09
C LEU A 306 20.24 -23.33 -16.42
N ALA A 307 21.42 -23.97 -16.39
CA ALA A 307 22.13 -24.30 -17.62
C ALA A 307 21.39 -25.42 -18.38
N PRO A 308 21.35 -25.39 -19.73
CA PRO A 308 20.75 -26.47 -20.50
C PRO A 308 21.46 -27.79 -20.19
N LYS A 309 20.71 -28.77 -19.67
CA LYS A 309 21.22 -30.12 -19.44
C LYS A 309 21.69 -30.68 -20.77
N LYS A 310 22.90 -31.27 -20.81
CA LYS A 310 23.32 -32.03 -21.98
C LYS A 310 22.28 -33.13 -22.25
N PRO A 311 21.83 -33.31 -23.50
CA PRO A 311 20.89 -34.38 -23.83
C PRO A 311 21.48 -35.72 -23.38
N GLN A 312 20.68 -36.53 -22.70
CA GLN A 312 21.09 -37.89 -22.35
C GLN A 312 20.91 -38.80 -23.57
N TYR A 313 21.64 -39.92 -23.59
CA TYR A 313 21.63 -40.83 -24.73
C TYR A 313 20.22 -41.39 -24.98
N GLY A 314 19.52 -40.84 -25.98
CA GLY A 314 18.14 -41.16 -26.32
C GLY A 314 17.21 -39.95 -26.50
N ASP A 315 17.55 -38.79 -25.93
CA ASP A 315 16.80 -37.54 -26.17
C ASP A 315 17.10 -36.97 -27.57
N PRO A 316 16.11 -36.40 -28.29
CA PRO A 316 16.39 -35.69 -29.54
C PRO A 316 17.22 -34.44 -29.29
N ASP A 317 18.36 -34.32 -29.97
CA ASP A 317 19.29 -33.19 -29.78
C ASP A 317 18.82 -31.94 -30.55
N TYR A 318 17.84 -31.24 -29.98
CA TYR A 318 17.30 -29.97 -30.49
C TYR A 318 18.30 -28.80 -30.46
N TYR A 319 19.49 -28.97 -29.88
CA TYR A 319 20.50 -27.92 -29.74
C TYR A 319 21.76 -28.14 -30.60
N SER A 320 21.90 -29.30 -31.24
CA SER A 320 22.94 -29.56 -32.23
C SER A 320 22.67 -28.82 -33.55
N PHE A 321 23.14 -27.57 -33.66
CA PHE A 321 23.21 -26.89 -34.95
C PHE A 321 24.19 -27.64 -35.87
N LYS A 322 23.65 -28.34 -36.88
CA LYS A 322 24.46 -28.94 -37.95
C LYS A 322 24.76 -27.87 -39.00
N PRO A 323 26.02 -27.43 -39.18
CA PRO A 323 26.35 -26.46 -40.22
C PRO A 323 26.16 -27.09 -41.61
N GLY A 324 25.05 -26.77 -42.27
CA GLY A 324 24.72 -27.25 -43.61
C GLY A 324 23.24 -27.45 -43.90
N GLU A 325 22.37 -27.52 -42.88
CA GLU A 325 20.92 -27.60 -43.07
C GLU A 325 20.31 -26.20 -43.16
N SER A 326 19.94 -25.80 -44.38
CA SER A 326 19.14 -24.60 -44.65
C SER A 326 17.67 -24.83 -44.29
N LEU A 327 17.00 -23.79 -43.78
CA LEU A 327 15.56 -23.75 -43.48
C LEU A 327 14.69 -23.88 -44.75
#